data_AF-A0A349LNT9-F1
#
_entry.id   AF-A0A349LNT9-F1
#
_cell.length_a   1.000
_cell.length_b   1.000
_cell.length_c   1.000
_cell.angle_alpha   90.00
_cell.angle_beta   90.00
_cell.angle_gamma   90.00
#
_symmetry.space_group_name_H-M   'P 1'
#
loop_
_entity.id
_entity.type
_entity.pdbx_description
1 polymer ?
#
loop_
_entity_poly.entity_id
_entity_poly.type
_entity_poly.pdbx_seq_one_letter_code
_entity_poly.pdbx_strand_id
1 'polypeptide(L)'
;RFDLFPMGSNLPYRLDLFGDEIEQIRAFDPDTQRSLYPVKEVRLLPGHEFPFDDASRIAFRGRWREVFEGDPTRCSIYKDANQGIPSAGIESYLPLFFEEQSNLFDYFPRSGDPVWLVTIGDVEETIKGFWQDTLSRYEFLKHDLDRPILP
;
A
#
# COMPACT_ATOMS: atom_id res chain seq x y z
N ARG A 1 -24.33 12.51 7.49
CA ARG A 1 -24.00 12.36 6.06
C ARG A 1 -22.49 12.45 5.91
N PHE A 2 -21.86 11.46 5.29
CA PHE A 2 -20.40 11.42 5.12
C PHE A 2 -20.03 10.99 3.71
N ASP A 3 -18.92 11.52 3.20
CA ASP A 3 -18.41 11.24 1.86
C ASP A 3 -17.17 10.37 1.97
N LEU A 4 -17.05 9.39 1.08
CA LEU A 4 -15.90 8.51 1.01
C LEU A 4 -15.55 8.22 -0.45
N PHE A 5 -14.25 8.11 -0.73
CA PHE A 5 -13.73 7.76 -2.04
C PHE A 5 -12.90 6.47 -1.91
N PRO A 6 -13.50 5.29 -2.15
CA PRO A 6 -12.81 4.02 -2.00
C PRO A 6 -11.73 3.84 -3.07
N MET A 7 -10.61 3.24 -2.67
CA MET A 7 -9.61 2.76 -3.62
C MET A 7 -10.26 1.76 -4.59
N GLY A 8 -9.99 1.91 -5.89
CA GLY A 8 -10.57 1.09 -6.95
C GLY A 8 -11.98 1.50 -7.40
N SER A 9 -12.60 2.51 -6.79
CA SER A 9 -13.82 3.10 -7.31
C SER A 9 -13.52 4.17 -8.37
N ASN A 10 -14.39 4.28 -9.38
CA ASN A 10 -14.32 5.36 -10.37
C ASN A 10 -14.97 6.67 -9.87
N LEU A 11 -15.84 6.59 -8.86
CA LEU A 11 -16.60 7.73 -8.34
C LEU A 11 -16.64 7.69 -6.80
N PRO A 12 -16.66 8.86 -6.13
CA PRO A 12 -16.89 8.92 -4.70
C PRO A 12 -18.36 8.67 -4.35
N TYR A 13 -18.59 8.25 -3.11
CA TYR A 13 -19.90 7.93 -2.58
C TYR A 13 -20.24 8.81 -1.39
N ARG A 14 -21.52 9.11 -1.28
CA ARG A 14 -22.11 9.86 -0.18
C ARG A 14 -23.11 8.99 0.55
N LEU A 15 -22.93 8.88 1.86
CA LEU A 15 -23.73 8.05 2.74
C LEU A 15 -24.64 8.96 3.56
N ASP A 16 -25.94 8.78 3.36
CA ASP A 16 -27.00 9.38 4.16
C ASP A 16 -27.35 8.41 5.30
N LEU A 17 -27.31 8.92 6.53
CA LEU A 17 -27.47 8.13 7.75
C LEU A 17 -28.75 8.55 8.49
N PHE A 18 -29.43 7.58 9.09
CA PHE A 18 -30.49 7.78 10.07
C PHE A 18 -30.04 7.18 11.41
N GLY A 19 -29.54 8.03 12.32
CA GLY A 19 -28.86 7.56 13.52
C GLY A 19 -27.54 6.86 13.15
N ASP A 20 -27.44 5.58 13.48
CA ASP A 20 -26.31 4.68 13.19
C ASP A 20 -26.58 3.75 11.98
N GLU A 21 -27.74 3.87 11.33
CA GLU A 21 -28.08 3.08 10.14
C GLU A 21 -27.83 3.87 8.84
N ILE A 22 -27.35 3.17 7.82
CA ILE A 22 -27.24 3.72 6.46
C ILE A 22 -28.61 3.67 5.80
N GLU A 23 -29.18 4.84 5.51
CA GLU A 23 -30.46 4.94 4.80
C GLU A 23 -30.25 4.89 3.29
N GLN A 24 -29.25 5.61 2.78
CA GLN A 24 -28.99 5.68 1.35
C GLN A 24 -27.51 5.91 1.03
N ILE A 25 -27.05 5.28 -0.05
CA ILE A 25 -25.75 5.52 -0.65
C ILE A 25 -25.96 6.08 -2.05
N ARG A 26 -25.26 7.16 -2.40
CA ARG A 26 -25.30 7.76 -3.74
C ARG A 26 -23.89 8.00 -4.26
N ALA A 27 -23.63 7.64 -5.52
CA ALA A 27 -22.46 8.15 -6.22
C ALA A 27 -22.62 9.66 -6.44
N PHE A 28 -21.52 10.41 -6.45
CA PHE A 28 -21.55 11.84 -6.77
C PHE A 28 -20.37 12.23 -7.65
N ASP A 29 -20.53 13.34 -8.36
CA ASP A 29 -19.49 13.92 -9.19
C ASP A 29 -18.54 14.76 -8.31
N PRO A 30 -17.22 14.47 -8.27
CA PRO A 30 -16.29 15.10 -7.34
C PRO A 30 -16.09 16.60 -7.62
N ASP A 31 -16.21 17.02 -8.89
CA ASP A 31 -15.98 18.40 -9.31
C ASP A 31 -17.19 19.28 -8.99
N THR A 32 -18.40 18.79 -9.29
CA THR A 32 -19.64 19.54 -9.12
C THR A 32 -20.31 19.31 -7.77
N GLN A 33 -19.87 18.30 -7.01
CA GLN A 33 -20.43 17.89 -5.71
C GLN A 33 -21.92 17.47 -5.76
N ARG A 34 -22.43 17.15 -6.96
CA ARG A 34 -23.82 16.75 -7.19
C ARG A 34 -23.98 15.24 -7.16
N SER A 35 -25.04 14.78 -6.50
CA SER A 35 -25.42 13.37 -6.50
C SER A 35 -25.81 12.92 -7.90
N LEU A 36 -25.39 11.70 -8.25
CA LEU A 36 -25.67 11.04 -9.50
C LEU A 36 -26.79 10.01 -9.29
N TYR A 37 -26.45 8.75 -9.04
CA TYR A 37 -27.39 7.65 -8.88
C TYR A 37 -27.19 6.90 -7.54
N PRO A 38 -28.24 6.24 -7.02
CA PRO A 38 -28.13 5.43 -5.81
C PRO A 38 -27.35 4.14 -6.05
N VAL A 39 -26.69 3.65 -5.00
CA VAL A 39 -25.90 2.40 -4.99
C VAL A 39 -26.35 1.53 -3.82
N LYS A 40 -26.30 0.21 -3.97
CA LYS A 40 -26.76 -0.74 -2.94
C LYS A 40 -25.70 -1.05 -1.89
N GLU A 41 -24.45 -1.18 -2.30
CA GLU A 41 -23.33 -1.54 -1.43
C GLU A 41 -22.06 -0.81 -1.90
N VAL A 42 -21.11 -0.62 -0.97
CA VAL A 42 -19.77 -0.12 -1.27
C VAL A 42 -18.76 -1.08 -0.68
N ARG A 43 -17.75 -1.47 -1.48
CA ARG A 43 -16.59 -2.21 -0.99
C ARG A 43 -15.48 -1.21 -0.71
N LEU A 44 -15.10 -1.11 0.56
CA LEU A 44 -14.03 -0.22 0.99
C LEU A 44 -12.75 -1.04 1.17
N LEU A 45 -11.78 -0.79 0.28
CA LEU A 45 -10.43 -1.32 0.45
C LEU A 45 -9.64 -0.42 1.43
N PRO A 46 -8.59 -0.95 2.08
CA PRO A 46 -7.67 -0.14 2.88
C PRO A 46 -7.08 1.03 2.08
N GLY A 47 -6.76 2.13 2.78
CA GLY A 47 -6.19 3.33 2.15
C GLY A 47 -4.70 3.19 1.78
N HIS A 48 -4.03 2.13 2.24
CA HIS A 48 -2.61 1.86 2.01
C HIS A 48 -2.39 0.38 1.70
N GLU A 49 -1.26 0.08 1.05
CA GLU A 49 -0.81 -1.29 0.78
C GLU A 49 -0.27 -2.02 2.02
N PHE A 50 -0.18 -1.33 3.16
CA PHE A 50 0.29 -1.86 4.43
C PHE A 50 -0.70 -1.53 5.56
N PRO A 51 -0.82 -2.40 6.58
CA PRO A 51 -1.60 -2.10 7.78
C PRO A 51 -0.93 -0.97 8.56
N PHE A 52 -1.72 -0.02 9.07
CA PHE A 52 -1.19 1.16 9.76
C PHE A 52 -1.93 1.52 11.06
N ASP A 53 -2.50 0.51 11.72
CA ASP A 53 -3.06 0.64 13.05
C ASP A 53 -1.97 0.59 14.14
N ASP A 54 -2.34 0.76 15.41
CA ASP A 54 -1.40 0.77 16.52
C ASP A 54 -0.60 -0.54 16.64
N ALA A 55 -1.25 -1.68 16.38
CA ALA A 55 -0.61 -2.99 16.48
C ALA A 55 0.42 -3.19 15.35
N SER A 56 0.08 -2.82 14.12
CA SER A 56 1.00 -2.93 12.98
C SER A 56 2.19 -1.98 13.11
N ARG A 57 1.99 -0.77 13.66
CA ARG A 57 3.08 0.18 13.94
C ARG A 57 4.02 -0.34 15.05
N ILE A 58 3.49 -1.02 16.07
CA ILE A 58 4.31 -1.72 17.07
C ILE A 58 5.14 -2.83 16.40
N ALA A 59 4.50 -3.68 15.59
CA ALA A 59 5.16 -4.78 14.90
C ALA A 59 6.25 -4.28 13.92
N PHE A 60 5.97 -3.22 13.16
CA PHE A 60 6.94 -2.53 12.30
C PHE A 60 8.18 -2.10 13.09
N ARG A 61 8.02 -1.48 14.27
CA ARG A 61 9.16 -1.09 15.10
C ARG A 61 9.93 -2.26 15.68
N GLY A 62 9.27 -3.38 15.95
CA GLY A 62 9.91 -4.63 16.36
C GLY A 62 10.81 -5.14 15.24
N ARG A 63 10.21 -5.42 14.09
CA ARG A 63 10.91 -5.92 12.89
C ARG A 63 12.00 -4.99 12.38
N TRP A 64 11.82 -3.67 12.48
CA TRP A 64 12.87 -2.70 12.15
C TRP A 64 14.15 -2.95 12.96
N ARG A 65 14.03 -3.18 14.28
CA ARG A 65 15.20 -3.39 15.16
C ARG A 65 15.83 -4.78 14.98
N GLU A 66 15.09 -5.72 14.41
CA GLU A 66 15.62 -7.04 14.05
C GLU A 66 16.44 -6.97 12.76
N VAL A 67 16.05 -6.10 11.83
CA VAL A 67 16.70 -5.97 10.51
C VAL A 67 17.84 -4.95 10.50
N PHE A 68 17.69 -3.83 11.20
CA PHE A 68 18.64 -2.73 11.18
C PHE A 68 19.35 -2.54 12.52
N GLU A 69 20.67 -2.38 12.46
CA GLU A 69 21.49 -2.00 13.61
C GLU A 69 21.52 -0.47 13.80
N GLY A 70 21.88 -0.03 15.01
CA GLY A 70 22.06 1.38 15.34
C GLY A 70 20.80 2.08 15.86
N ASP A 71 20.81 3.42 15.83
CA ASP A 71 19.73 4.25 16.34
C ASP A 71 18.65 4.48 15.25
N PRO A 72 17.45 3.86 15.37
CA PRO A 72 16.41 3.98 14.36
C PRO A 72 15.82 5.40 14.27
N THR A 73 15.99 6.23 15.31
CA THR A 73 15.46 7.60 15.32
C THR A 73 16.22 8.55 14.39
N ARG A 74 17.36 8.12 13.84
CA ARG A 74 18.03 8.81 12.75
C ARG A 74 17.19 8.83 11.47
N CYS A 75 16.44 7.75 11.23
CA CYS A 75 15.52 7.67 10.09
C CYS A 75 14.23 8.45 10.36
N SER A 76 13.91 9.42 9.50
CA SER A 76 12.66 10.18 9.57
C SER A 76 11.44 9.29 9.41
N ILE A 77 11.47 8.34 8.47
CA ILE A 77 10.36 7.42 8.21
C ILE A 77 10.03 6.59 9.45
N TYR A 78 11.04 6.12 10.18
CA TYR A 78 10.82 5.41 11.45
C TYR A 78 10.11 6.28 12.49
N LYS A 79 10.56 7.54 12.64
CA LYS A 79 9.94 8.51 13.57
C LYS A 79 8.50 8.81 13.19
N ASP A 80 8.25 9.06 11.91
CA ASP A 80 6.95 9.40 11.37
C ASP A 80 5.97 8.23 11.53
N ALA A 81 6.41 7.00 11.21
CA ALA A 81 5.62 5.80 11.45
C ALA A 81 5.25 5.64 12.93
N ASN A 82 6.17 5.97 13.85
CA ASN A 82 5.90 5.96 15.28
C ASN A 82 4.86 7.02 15.69
N GLN A 83 4.82 8.15 14.99
CA GLN A 83 3.83 9.21 15.19
C GLN A 83 2.50 8.96 14.44
N GLY A 84 2.40 7.87 13.67
CA GLY A 84 1.19 7.55 12.90
C GLY A 84 1.09 8.35 11.60
N ILE A 85 2.23 8.78 11.05
CA ILE A 85 2.32 9.53 9.80
C ILE A 85 2.88 8.59 8.71
N PRO A 86 2.10 8.26 7.66
CA PRO A 86 2.59 7.44 6.56
C PRO A 86 3.37 8.31 5.56
N SER A 87 4.61 8.65 5.91
CA SER A 87 5.47 9.51 5.09
C SER A 87 5.87 8.87 3.76
N ALA A 88 6.11 9.71 2.75
CA ALA A 88 6.51 9.24 1.43
C ALA A 88 7.80 8.39 1.48
N GLY A 89 7.79 7.25 0.80
CA GLY A 89 8.91 6.31 0.76
C GLY A 89 8.90 5.29 1.90
N ILE A 90 7.86 5.28 2.75
CA ILE A 90 7.62 4.21 3.72
C ILE A 90 7.39 2.85 3.05
N GLU A 91 6.95 2.86 1.78
CA GLU A 91 6.75 1.69 0.94
C GLU A 91 8.04 0.92 0.67
N SER A 92 9.21 1.58 0.74
CA SER A 92 10.51 0.90 0.67
C SER A 92 10.76 -0.05 1.86
N TYR A 93 9.94 0.04 2.91
CA TYR A 93 9.99 -0.80 4.10
C TYR A 93 8.75 -1.69 4.24
N LEU A 94 7.96 -1.85 3.17
CA LEU A 94 6.72 -2.63 3.17
C LEU A 94 6.87 -4.03 3.79
N PRO A 95 7.95 -4.80 3.54
CA PRO A 95 8.28 -6.03 4.25
C PRO A 95 8.14 -5.99 5.78
N LEU A 96 8.46 -4.87 6.42
CA LEU A 96 8.45 -4.75 7.89
C LEU A 96 7.04 -4.54 8.45
N PHE A 97 6.02 -4.33 7.62
CA PHE A 97 4.63 -4.24 8.05
C PHE A 97 3.93 -5.61 8.11
N PHE A 98 4.53 -6.64 7.54
CA PHE A 98 3.94 -7.97 7.43
C PHE A 98 4.80 -9.03 8.11
N GLU A 99 4.15 -10.08 8.61
CA GLU A 99 4.85 -11.28 9.12
C GLU A 99 5.22 -12.21 7.96
N GLU A 100 4.31 -12.35 7.00
CA GLU A 100 4.50 -13.11 5.76
C GLU A 100 4.27 -12.20 4.56
N GLN A 101 5.16 -12.28 3.58
CA GLN A 101 5.04 -11.53 2.33
C GLN A 101 4.30 -12.37 1.30
N SER A 102 3.46 -11.71 0.51
CA SER A 102 2.86 -12.31 -0.68
C SER A 102 3.54 -11.77 -1.93
N ASN A 103 3.54 -12.57 -2.99
CA ASN A 103 3.97 -12.17 -4.32
C ASN A 103 2.78 -12.20 -5.29
N LEU A 104 3.01 -11.74 -6.52
CA LEU A 104 1.96 -11.66 -7.55
C LEU A 104 1.29 -13.02 -7.84
N PHE A 105 2.05 -14.11 -7.80
CA PHE A 105 1.55 -15.44 -8.12
C PHE A 105 0.60 -15.98 -7.04
N ASP A 106 0.63 -15.44 -5.82
CA ASP A 106 -0.29 -15.86 -4.76
C ASP A 106 -1.76 -15.56 -5.09
N TYR A 107 -1.97 -14.54 -5.93
CA TYR A 107 -3.27 -14.06 -6.38
C TYR A 107 -3.78 -14.76 -7.65
N PHE A 108 -3.01 -15.69 -8.23
CA PHE A 108 -3.47 -16.43 -9.42
C PHE A 108 -4.64 -17.35 -9.05
N PRO A 109 -5.61 -17.56 -9.97
CA PRO A 109 -6.73 -18.45 -9.73
C PRO A 109 -6.27 -19.84 -9.28
N ARG A 110 -6.83 -20.31 -8.15
CA ARG A 110 -6.58 -21.66 -7.62
C ARG A 110 -7.57 -22.69 -8.16
N SER A 111 -8.47 -22.29 -9.07
CA SER A 111 -9.51 -23.12 -9.68
C SER A 111 -8.97 -24.21 -10.62
N GLY A 112 -7.66 -24.21 -10.90
CA GLY A 112 -7.05 -25.10 -11.89
C GLY A 112 -7.19 -24.61 -13.33
N ASP A 113 -7.82 -23.45 -13.53
CA ASP A 113 -7.89 -22.81 -14.83
C ASP A 113 -6.49 -22.38 -15.30
N PRO A 114 -6.17 -22.50 -16.61
CA PRO A 114 -4.88 -22.09 -17.12
C PRO A 114 -4.70 -20.57 -17.02
N VAL A 115 -3.53 -20.15 -16.51
CA VAL A 115 -3.11 -18.75 -16.55
C VAL A 115 -2.23 -18.54 -17.77
N TRP A 116 -2.61 -17.59 -18.62
CA TRP A 116 -1.89 -17.25 -19.84
C TRP A 116 -0.99 -16.04 -19.59
N LEU A 117 0.32 -16.23 -19.73
CA LEU A 117 1.29 -15.13 -19.74
C LEU A 117 1.62 -14.77 -21.19
N VAL A 118 1.30 -13.55 -21.59
CA VAL A 118 1.62 -13.03 -22.92
C VAL A 118 2.66 -11.95 -22.79
N THR A 119 3.81 -12.15 -23.43
CA THR A 119 4.93 -11.20 -23.44
C THR A 119 5.01 -10.49 -24.79
N ILE A 120 5.37 -9.21 -24.78
CA ILE A 120 5.60 -8.41 -25.99
C ILE A 120 7.03 -7.89 -25.94
N GLY A 121 7.82 -8.15 -26.98
CA GLY A 121 9.23 -7.75 -27.05
C GLY A 121 10.16 -8.63 -26.21
N ASP A 122 11.36 -8.13 -25.93
CA ASP A 122 12.38 -8.82 -25.13
C ASP A 122 12.21 -8.51 -23.63
N VAL A 123 11.35 -9.28 -22.99
CA VAL A 123 11.08 -9.15 -21.56
C VAL A 123 12.28 -9.60 -20.73
N GLU A 124 13.09 -10.54 -21.21
CA GLU A 124 14.24 -11.05 -20.48
C GLU A 124 15.34 -9.97 -20.37
N GLU A 125 15.66 -9.30 -21.48
CA GLU A 125 16.58 -8.17 -21.48
C GLU A 125 16.06 -7.04 -20.56
N THR A 126 14.76 -6.74 -20.64
CA THR A 126 14.13 -5.70 -19.80
C THR A 126 14.23 -6.02 -18.30
N ILE A 127 13.95 -7.26 -17.90
CA ILE A 127 14.07 -7.70 -16.51
C ILE A 127 15.52 -7.61 -16.03
N LYS A 128 16.48 -8.06 -16.86
CA LYS A 128 17.91 -7.98 -16.53
C LYS A 128 18.36 -6.52 -16.34
N GLY A 129 17.93 -5.62 -17.22
CA GLY A 129 18.22 -4.19 -17.09
C GLY A 129 17.64 -3.59 -15.81
N PHE A 130 16.37 -3.87 -15.52
CA PHE A 130 15.73 -3.41 -14.28
C PHE A 130 16.46 -3.91 -13.02
N TRP A 131 16.89 -5.18 -13.02
CA TRP A 131 17.63 -5.76 -11.91
C TRP A 131 19.00 -5.10 -11.72
N GLN A 132 19.74 -4.86 -12.82
CA GLN A 132 21.03 -4.18 -12.77
C GLN A 132 20.90 -2.74 -12.22
N ASP A 133 19.88 -1.99 -12.67
CA ASP A 133 19.60 -0.65 -12.17
C ASP A 133 19.24 -0.66 -10.69
N THR A 134 18.42 -1.62 -10.26
CA THR A 134 18.02 -1.80 -8.85
C THR A 134 19.24 -2.10 -7.99
N LEU A 135 20.11 -3.02 -8.41
CA LEU A 135 21.33 -3.38 -7.69
C LEU A 135 22.32 -2.20 -7.63
N SER A 136 22.48 -1.45 -8.71
CA SER A 136 23.31 -0.25 -8.74
C SER A 136 22.84 0.80 -7.72
N ARG A 137 21.52 1.04 -7.64
CA ARG A 137 20.93 1.94 -6.63
C ARG A 137 21.11 1.40 -5.21
N TYR A 138 20.92 0.10 -5.01
CA TYR A 138 21.15 -0.56 -3.73
C TYR A 138 22.59 -0.35 -3.24
N GLU A 139 23.56 -0.65 -4.11
CA GLU A 139 24.99 -0.49 -3.81
C GLU A 139 25.38 0.96 -3.49
N PHE A 140 24.74 1.93 -4.14
CA PHE A 140 24.92 3.35 -3.85
C PHE A 140 24.30 3.75 -2.50
N LEU A 141 23.10 3.26 -2.18
CA LEU A 141 22.33 3.68 -1.01
C LEU A 141 22.68 2.93 0.29
N LYS A 142 23.29 1.73 0.22
CA LYS A 142 23.54 0.88 1.40
C LYS A 142 24.43 1.51 2.47
N HIS A 143 25.12 2.60 2.14
CA HIS A 143 25.99 3.34 3.05
C HIS A 143 25.28 4.51 3.75
N ASP A 144 24.02 4.79 3.40
CA ASP A 144 23.21 5.83 4.05
C ASP A 144 22.69 5.33 5.41
N LEU A 145 23.30 5.85 6.48
CA LEU A 145 22.94 5.50 7.87
C LEU A 145 21.66 6.18 8.34
N ASP A 146 21.24 7.28 7.70
CA ASP A 146 20.01 7.99 8.05
C ASP A 146 18.80 7.40 7.31
N ARG A 147 19.04 6.67 6.22
CA ARG A 147 18.02 5.92 5.47
C ARG A 147 18.52 4.51 5.12
N PRO A 148 18.59 3.60 6.11
CA PRO A 148 19.06 2.24 5.86
C PRO A 148 18.10 1.54 4.89
N ILE A 149 18.64 0.64 4.06
CA ILE A 149 17.88 -0.11 3.06
C ILE A 149 17.81 -1.58 3.45
N LEU A 150 16.68 -2.23 3.16
CA LEU A 150 16.46 -3.65 3.48
C LEU A 150 17.55 -4.53 2.82
N PRO A 151 18.08 -5.54 3.53
CA PRO A 151 19.14 -6.43 3.05
C PRO A 151 18.70 -7.36 1.92
#